data_AF-A0A556AFB4-F1
#
_entry.id   AF-A0A556AFB4-F1
#
_cell.length_a   1.000
_cell.length_b   1.000
_cell.length_c   1.000
_cell.angle_alpha   90.00
_cell.angle_beta   90.00
_cell.angle_gamma   90.00
#
_symmetry.space_group_name_H-M   'P 1'
#
loop_
_entity.id
_entity.type
_entity.pdbx_description
1 polymer ?
#
loop_
_entity_poly.entity_id
_entity_poly.type
_entity_poly.pdbx_seq_one_letter_code
_entity_poly.pdbx_strand_id
1 'polypeptide(L)' 'MLRYAVIFFIIAIVAAVFGFGGIASGAASIAQILFFVFLVLAVLSLIGNIFRR' A
#
# COMPACT_ATOMS: atom_id res chain seq x y z
N MET A 1 -15.55 14.89 -20.80
CA MET A 1 -14.62 14.03 -20.04
C MET A 1 -13.88 14.80 -18.96
N LEU A 2 -13.06 15.81 -19.30
CA LEU A 2 -12.19 16.53 -18.34
C LEU A 2 -12.93 17.14 -17.13
N ARG A 3 -14.11 17.74 -17.36
CA ARG A 3 -14.94 18.32 -16.29
C ARG A 3 -15.38 17.30 -15.25
N TYR A 4 -15.80 16.11 -15.66
CA TYR A 4 -16.21 15.06 -14.74
C TYR A 4 -15.03 14.50 -13.96
N ALA A 5 -13.87 14.31 -14.61
CA ALA A 5 -12.65 13.86 -13.93
C ALA A 5 -12.25 14.82 -12.79
N VAL A 6 -12.31 16.13 -13.02
CA VAL A 6 -12.01 17.14 -11.97
C VAL A 6 -13.03 17.08 -10.83
N ILE A 7 -14.32 16.91 -11.15
CA ILE A 7 -15.37 16.78 -10.11
C ILE A 7 -15.14 15.53 -9.26
N PHE A 8 -14.88 14.38 -9.89
CA PHE A 8 -14.58 13.13 -9.16
C PHE A 8 -13.30 13.21 -8.35
N PHE A 9 -12.28 13.92 -8.86
CA PHE A 9 -11.03 14.15 -8.15
C PHE A 9 -11.24 14.94 -6.85
N ILE A 10 -12.04 16.01 -6.90
CA ILE A 10 -12.39 16.80 -5.71
C ILE A 10 -13.18 15.95 -4.70
N ILE A 11 -14.15 15.17 -5.18
CA ILE A 11 -14.93 14.25 -4.32
C ILE A 11 -14.01 13.24 -3.63
N ALA A 12 -13.02 12.69 -4.35
CA ALA A 12 -12.07 11.73 -3.79
C ALA A 12 -11.21 12.36 -2.68
N ILE A 13 -10.77 13.62 -2.83
CA ILE A 13 -10.01 14.33 -1.79
C ILE A 13 -10.88 14.58 -0.55
N VAL A 14 -12.11 15.04 -0.74
CA VAL A 14 -13.04 15.26 0.38
C VAL A 14 -13.29 13.94 1.10
N ALA A 15 -13.57 12.87 0.36
CA ALA A 15 -13.72 11.54 0.94
C ALA A 15 -12.47 11.10 1.71
N ALA A 16 -11.26 11.32 1.15
CA ALA A 16 -9.97 11.03 1.80
C ALA A 16 -9.82 11.73 3.16
N VAL A 17 -10.15 13.02 3.24
CA VAL A 17 -10.01 13.81 4.47
C VAL A 17 -11.05 13.41 5.53
N PHE A 18 -12.31 13.18 5.14
CA PHE A 18 -13.40 12.95 6.10
C PHE A 18 -13.66 11.47 6.43
N GLY A 19 -13.31 10.53 5.54
CA GLY A 19 -13.74 9.13 5.63
C GLY A 19 -12.63 8.10 5.80
N PHE A 20 -11.38 8.41 5.43
CA PHE A 20 -10.31 7.39 5.39
C PHE A 20 -9.50 7.26 6.70
N GLY A 21 -9.71 8.11 7.70
CA GLY A 21 -8.94 8.08 8.95
C GLY A 21 -8.96 6.72 9.67
N GLY A 22 -10.13 6.06 9.72
CA GLY A 22 -10.28 4.74 10.35
C GLY A 22 -9.87 3.56 9.47
N ILE A 23 -9.89 3.71 8.14
CA ILE A 23 -9.47 2.67 7.19
C ILE A 23 -7.94 2.67 7.06
N ALA A 24 -7.31 3.84 7.14
CA ALA A 24 -5.86 3.99 7.07
C ALA A 24 -5.14 3.22 8.19
N SER A 25 -5.70 3.21 9.40
CA SER A 25 -5.12 2.44 10.52
C SER A 25 -5.23 0.92 10.31
N GLY A 26 -6.38 0.43 9.84
CA GLY A 26 -6.55 -0.99 9.49
C GLY A 26 -5.67 -1.43 8.33
N ALA A 27 -5.58 -0.60 7.28
CA ALA A 27 -4.72 -0.83 6.13
C ALA A 27 -3.23 -0.79 6.50
N ALA A 28 -2.82 0.08 7.43
CA ALA A 28 -1.44 0.14 7.92
C ALA A 28 -1.03 -1.18 8.60
N SER A 29 -1.90 -1.77 9.42
CA SER A 29 -1.66 -3.06 10.07
C SER A 29 -1.47 -4.19 9.05
N ILE A 30 -2.30 -4.23 8.00
CA ILE A 30 -2.18 -5.24 6.93
C ILE A 30 -0.88 -5.03 6.14
N ALA A 31 -0.53 -3.78 5.83
CA ALA A 31 0.69 -3.44 5.11
C ALA A 31 1.95 -3.86 5.89
N GLN A 32 1.95 -3.68 7.22
CA GLN A 32 3.06 -4.14 8.07
C GLN A 32 3.26 -5.66 7.97
N ILE A 33 2.18 -6.44 8.04
CA ILE A 33 2.27 -7.91 7.92
C ILE A 33 2.86 -8.30 6.55
N LEU A 34 2.36 -7.71 5.46
CA LEU A 34 2.88 -7.98 4.11
C LEU A 34 4.35 -7.58 3.96
N PHE A 35 4.76 -6.45 4.55
CA PHE A 35 6.14 -6.00 4.53
C PHE A 35 7.08 -7.03 5.17
N PHE A 36 6.73 -7.57 6.35
CA PHE A 36 7.55 -8.60 7.00
C PHE A 36 7.60 -9.90 6.20
N VAL A 37 6.48 -10.35 5.63
CA VAL A 37 6.46 -11.53 4.75
C VAL A 37 7.39 -11.33 3.55
N PHE A 38 7.28 -10.20 2.87
CA PHE A 38 8.15 -9.85 1.75
C PHE A 38 9.62 -9.74 2.17
N LEU A 39 9.89 -9.18 3.35
CA LEU A 39 11.25 -9.04 3.87
C LEU A 39 11.89 -10.41 4.09
N VAL A 40 11.17 -11.35 4.70
CA VAL A 40 11.65 -12.73 4.88
C VAL A 40 11.92 -13.39 3.53
N LEU A 41 10.98 -13.30 2.60
CA LEU A 41 11.15 -13.86 1.25
C LEU A 41 12.33 -13.21 0.51
N ALA A 42 12.53 -11.90 0.65
CA ALA A 42 13.64 -11.18 0.06
C ALA A 42 14.98 -11.65 0.63
N VAL A 43 15.06 -11.83 1.95
CA VAL A 43 16.26 -12.38 2.61
C VAL A 43 16.53 -13.82 2.15
N LEU A 44 15.51 -14.69 2.11
CA LEU A 44 15.65 -16.06 1.62
C LEU A 44 16.08 -16.11 0.16
N SER A 45 15.52 -15.25 -0.69
CA SER A 45 15.89 -15.13 -2.09
C SER A 45 17.34 -14.65 -2.26
N LEU A 46 17.75 -13.64 -1.49
CA LEU A 46 19.10 -13.11 -1.50
C LEU A 46 20.12 -14.16 -1.06
N ILE A 47 19.85 -14.86 0.04
CA ILE A 47 20.68 -15.96 0.56
C ILE A 47 20.77 -17.07 -0.49
N GLY A 48 19.63 -17.54 -1.01
CA GLY A 48 19.60 -18.59 -2.03
C GLY A 48 20.34 -18.21 -3.31
N ASN A 49 20.33 -16.93 -3.71
CA ASN A 49 21.07 -16.45 -4.87
C ASN A 49 22.59 -16.37 -4.60
N ILE A 50 23.01 -16.01 -3.38
CA ILE A 50 24.42 -15.97 -2.98
C ILE A 50 25.00 -17.39 -2.95
N PHE A 51 24.27 -18.38 -2.41
CA PHE A 51 24.73 -19.78 -2.32
C PHE A 51 24.72 -20.54 -3.66
N ARG A 52 24.04 -20.02 -4.69
CA ARG A 52 23.97 -20.63 -6.04
C ARG A 52 25.06 -20.13 -7.00
N ARG A 53 25.96 -19.24 -6.55
CA ARG A 53 27.16 -18.84 -7.27
C ARG A 53 28.36 -19.65 -6.79
#